data_AF-F4MUR8-F1
#
_entry.id   AF-F4MUR8-F1
#
_cell.length_a   1.000
_cell.length_b   1.000
_cell.length_c   1.000
_cell.angle_alpha   90.00
_cell.angle_beta   90.00
_cell.angle_gamma   90.00
#
_symmetry.space_group_name_H-M   'P 1'
#
loop_
_entity.id
_entity.type
_entity.pdbx_description
1 polymer ?
#
loop_
_entity_poly.entity_id
_entity_poly.type
_entity_poly.pdbx_seq_one_letter_code
_entity_poly.pdbx_strand_id
1 'polypeptide(L)'
;MVNWLLIDAGCEYQGYAGDITRTFPVNGKFTPAQREIYDIVLASINKALELFRPGTSIREVTEQIVRIMITGLVDLGILKGDIEQLIAEQAHKPFFMHGLSHWLGLDVHDVGDYINSDRGRILEPGMVLTIEPGLYIAPDADVPPQYRGIGIRIEDDIVITAEGNENLTASVVKDPDEIEALMAAAR
;
A
#
# COMPACT_ATOMS: atom_id res chain seq x y z
N MET A 1 -13.60 14.44 14.71
CA MET A 1 -12.33 15.09 14.31
C MET A 1 -11.42 14.01 13.78
N VAL A 2 -10.87 14.21 12.59
CA VAL A 2 -9.92 13.30 11.92
C VAL A 2 -8.67 13.19 12.80
N ASN A 3 -8.24 11.96 13.12
CA ASN A 3 -7.16 11.73 14.10
C ASN A 3 -6.06 10.78 13.59
N TRP A 4 -5.86 10.69 12.27
CA TRP A 4 -4.73 10.02 11.62
C TRP A 4 -3.93 11.04 10.80
N LEU A 5 -2.65 10.73 10.60
CA LEU A 5 -1.75 11.45 9.72
C LEU A 5 -1.11 10.45 8.77
N LEU A 6 -1.20 10.74 7.48
CA LEU A 6 -0.46 10.05 6.43
C LEU A 6 0.72 10.95 6.06
N ILE A 7 1.93 10.43 6.20
CA ILE A 7 3.17 11.08 5.77
C ILE A 7 3.73 10.24 4.64
N ASP A 8 3.82 10.85 3.47
CA ASP A 8 4.55 10.36 2.30
C ASP A 8 5.73 11.31 2.11
N ALA A 9 6.93 10.79 2.33
CA ALA A 9 8.14 11.59 2.29
C ALA A 9 9.36 10.71 1.97
N GLY A 10 10.17 11.23 1.05
CA GLY A 10 11.44 10.66 0.63
C GLY A 10 12.61 11.63 0.81
N CYS A 11 13.81 11.11 1.01
CA CYS A 11 15.03 11.90 0.86
C CYS A 11 15.71 11.59 -0.48
N GLU A 12 16.45 12.55 -1.02
CA GLU A 12 17.37 12.29 -2.13
C GLU A 12 18.81 12.24 -1.59
N TYR A 13 19.47 11.10 -1.75
CA TYR A 13 20.84 10.88 -1.29
C TYR A 13 21.75 10.49 -2.45
N GLN A 14 22.79 11.31 -2.70
CA GLN A 14 23.67 11.16 -3.86
C GLN A 14 22.93 11.09 -5.20
N GLY A 15 21.77 11.76 -5.27
CA GLY A 15 20.89 11.75 -6.44
C GLY A 15 19.88 10.60 -6.48
N TYR A 16 19.95 9.61 -5.59
CA TYR A 16 18.97 8.52 -5.52
C TYR A 16 17.84 8.86 -4.54
N ALA A 17 16.59 8.62 -4.95
CA ALA A 17 15.42 8.80 -4.11
C ALA A 17 15.20 7.59 -3.19
N GLY A 18 14.82 7.84 -1.93
CA GLY A 18 14.01 6.91 -1.14
C GLY A 18 12.56 7.40 -1.10
N ASP A 19 11.60 6.50 -0.93
CA ASP A 19 10.18 6.83 -0.97
C ASP A 19 9.40 6.03 0.10
N ILE A 20 8.86 6.73 1.09
CA ILE A 20 8.23 6.07 2.23
C ILE A 20 6.93 6.77 2.58
N THR A 21 5.85 5.99 2.54
CA THR A 21 4.59 6.36 3.17
C THR A 21 4.34 5.57 4.45
N ARG A 22 3.98 6.29 5.52
CA ARG A 22 3.43 5.73 6.77
C ARG A 22 2.19 6.49 7.18
N THR A 23 1.17 5.75 7.62
CA THR A 23 -0.04 6.32 8.24
C THR A 23 -0.12 5.90 9.70
N PHE A 24 -0.41 6.83 10.60
CA PHE A 24 -0.50 6.55 12.04
C PHE A 24 -1.48 7.49 12.76
N PRO A 25 -2.01 7.11 13.93
CA PRO A 25 -2.93 7.94 14.70
C PRO A 25 -2.18 9.11 15.34
N VAL A 26 -2.66 10.34 15.15
CA VAL A 26 -2.06 11.56 15.74
C VAL A 26 -1.98 11.46 17.26
N ASN A 27 -3.00 10.85 17.88
CA ASN A 27 -3.05 10.61 19.31
C ASN A 27 -2.38 9.30 19.75
N GLY A 28 -1.65 8.59 18.88
CA GLY A 28 -0.89 7.40 19.22
C GLY A 28 -1.71 6.14 19.51
N LYS A 29 -3.03 6.14 19.23
CA LYS A 29 -3.92 4.97 19.35
C LYS A 29 -4.90 4.92 18.19
N PHE A 30 -4.93 3.81 17.46
CA PHE A 30 -5.89 3.60 16.38
C PHE A 30 -7.29 3.43 16.98
N THR A 31 -8.30 4.04 16.37
CA THR A 31 -9.69 3.65 16.63
C THR A 31 -9.98 2.30 15.95
N PRO A 32 -11.02 1.56 16.37
CA PRO A 32 -11.40 0.31 15.70
C PRO A 32 -11.56 0.47 14.18
N ALA A 33 -12.29 1.50 13.74
CA ALA A 33 -12.51 1.76 12.32
C ALA A 33 -11.22 2.12 11.55
N GLN A 34 -10.27 2.80 12.18
CA GLN A 34 -8.96 3.07 11.56
C GLN A 34 -8.14 1.79 11.46
N ARG A 35 -8.15 0.97 12.52
CA ARG A 35 -7.43 -0.31 12.58
C ARG A 35 -7.94 -1.28 11.52
N GLU A 36 -9.26 -1.40 11.34
CA GLU A 36 -9.88 -2.26 10.32
C GLU A 36 -9.42 -1.90 8.90
N ILE A 37 -9.37 -0.61 8.54
CA ILE A 37 -8.86 -0.18 7.22
C ILE A 37 -7.34 -0.38 7.14
N TYR A 38 -6.61 -0.09 8.23
CA TYR A 38 -5.16 -0.24 8.30
C TYR A 38 -4.73 -1.68 8.06
N ASP A 39 -5.43 -2.63 8.68
CA ASP A 39 -5.12 -4.05 8.58
C ASP A 39 -5.30 -4.58 7.15
N ILE A 40 -6.27 -4.06 6.38
CA ILE A 40 -6.42 -4.40 4.94
C ILE A 40 -5.22 -3.91 4.12
N VAL A 41 -4.78 -2.67 4.37
CA VAL A 41 -3.62 -2.09 3.67
C VAL A 41 -2.33 -2.80 4.08
N LEU A 42 -2.17 -3.14 5.37
CA LEU A 42 -1.03 -3.88 5.89
C LEU A 42 -0.96 -5.30 5.30
N ALA A 43 -2.11 -6.00 5.24
CA ALA A 43 -2.19 -7.31 4.60
C ALA A 43 -1.79 -7.24 3.11
N SER A 44 -2.17 -6.14 2.45
CA SER A 44 -1.82 -5.90 1.04
C SER A 44 -0.31 -5.73 0.83
N ILE A 45 0.36 -4.87 1.60
CA ILE A 45 1.82 -4.66 1.46
C ILE A 45 2.60 -5.91 1.86
N ASN A 46 2.19 -6.59 2.95
CA ASN A 46 2.84 -7.84 3.36
C ASN A 46 2.69 -8.91 2.28
N LYS A 47 1.51 -9.01 1.63
CA LYS A 47 1.34 -9.96 0.53
C LYS A 47 2.17 -9.59 -0.69
N ALA A 48 2.27 -8.32 -1.04
CA ALA A 48 3.10 -7.87 -2.15
C ALA A 48 4.59 -8.17 -1.89
N LEU A 49 5.07 -7.95 -0.66
CA LEU A 49 6.43 -8.30 -0.24
C LEU A 49 6.72 -9.80 -0.37
N GLU A 50 5.76 -10.69 -0.13
CA GLU A 50 5.92 -12.12 -0.37
C GLU A 50 5.98 -12.49 -1.87
N LEU A 51 5.26 -11.73 -2.70
CA LEU A 51 5.04 -12.09 -4.10
C LEU A 51 6.09 -11.52 -5.04
N PHE A 52 6.62 -10.33 -4.76
CA PHE A 52 7.63 -9.70 -5.62
C PHE A 52 8.95 -10.47 -5.63
N ARG A 53 9.30 -11.00 -6.81
CA ARG A 53 10.50 -11.80 -7.06
C ARG A 53 10.80 -11.87 -8.57
N PRO A 54 11.94 -12.40 -9.01
CA PRO A 54 12.17 -12.65 -10.42
C PRO A 54 11.08 -13.52 -11.04
N GLY A 55 10.65 -13.17 -12.24
CA GLY A 55 9.66 -13.95 -13.00
C GLY A 55 8.19 -13.57 -12.76
N THR A 56 7.87 -12.69 -11.81
CA THR A 56 6.53 -12.08 -11.69
C THR A 56 6.50 -10.66 -12.28
N SER A 57 5.37 -9.96 -12.24
CA SER A 57 5.20 -8.58 -12.71
C SER A 57 4.36 -7.76 -11.74
N ILE A 58 4.45 -6.42 -11.83
CA ILE A 58 3.60 -5.50 -11.04
C ILE A 58 2.13 -5.80 -11.28
N ARG A 59 1.72 -6.11 -12.52
CA ARG A 59 0.34 -6.50 -12.86
C ARG A 59 -0.15 -7.71 -12.06
N GLU A 60 0.60 -8.81 -12.10
CA GLU A 60 0.24 -10.07 -11.43
C GLU A 60 0.10 -9.87 -9.91
N VAL A 61 1.01 -9.12 -9.30
CA VAL A 61 0.94 -8.81 -7.86
C VAL A 61 -0.25 -7.90 -7.56
N THR A 62 -0.49 -6.88 -8.39
CA THR A 62 -1.65 -5.97 -8.25
C THR A 62 -2.97 -6.72 -8.27
N GLU A 63 -3.14 -7.72 -9.13
CA GLU A 63 -4.34 -8.56 -9.17
C GLU A 63 -4.60 -9.28 -7.83
N GLN A 64 -3.55 -9.75 -7.15
CA GLN A 64 -3.68 -10.35 -5.81
C GLN A 64 -4.03 -9.31 -4.75
N ILE A 65 -3.45 -8.10 -4.84
CA ILE A 65 -3.73 -7.02 -3.89
C ILE A 65 -5.17 -6.51 -4.02
N VAL A 66 -5.67 -6.36 -5.25
CA VAL A 66 -7.06 -5.99 -5.51
C VAL A 66 -8.03 -6.98 -4.87
N ARG A 67 -7.73 -8.29 -4.94
CA ARG A 67 -8.54 -9.32 -4.29
C ARG A 67 -8.57 -9.17 -2.76
N ILE A 68 -7.43 -8.91 -2.13
CA ILE A 68 -7.35 -8.65 -0.67
C ILE A 68 -8.19 -7.43 -0.31
N MET A 69 -8.02 -6.32 -1.04
CA MET A 69 -8.77 -5.09 -0.80
C MET A 69 -10.28 -5.31 -0.95
N ILE A 70 -10.73 -5.93 -2.04
CA ILE A 70 -12.17 -6.16 -2.26
C ILE A 70 -12.76 -7.07 -1.17
N THR A 71 -12.04 -8.14 -0.80
CA THR A 71 -12.51 -9.04 0.26
C THR A 71 -12.68 -8.28 1.58
N GLY A 72 -11.64 -7.52 2.00
CA GLY A 72 -11.72 -6.73 3.22
C GLY A 72 -12.81 -5.65 3.18
N LEU A 73 -12.98 -4.95 2.05
CA LEU A 73 -14.04 -3.95 1.90
C LEU A 73 -15.45 -4.58 1.94
N VAL A 74 -15.62 -5.82 1.46
CA VAL A 74 -16.88 -6.57 1.59
C VAL A 74 -17.12 -6.97 3.04
N ASP A 75 -16.11 -7.48 3.74
CA ASP A 75 -16.22 -7.89 5.15
C ASP A 75 -16.60 -6.71 6.07
N LEU A 76 -16.10 -5.50 5.77
CA LEU A 76 -16.46 -4.27 6.48
C LEU A 76 -17.81 -3.67 6.04
N GLY A 77 -18.47 -4.22 5.02
CA GLY A 77 -19.72 -3.72 4.45
C GLY A 77 -19.59 -2.40 3.67
N ILE A 78 -18.37 -2.04 3.27
CA ILE A 78 -18.06 -0.90 2.39
C ILE A 78 -18.43 -1.25 0.94
N LEU A 79 -18.05 -2.44 0.49
CA LEU A 79 -18.55 -3.05 -0.74
C LEU A 79 -19.60 -4.12 -0.41
N LYS A 80 -20.49 -4.40 -1.37
CA LYS A 80 -21.54 -5.41 -1.24
C LYS A 80 -21.69 -6.15 -2.56
N GLY A 81 -21.56 -7.47 -2.54
CA GLY A 81 -21.69 -8.31 -3.73
C GLY A 81 -20.80 -9.54 -3.68
N ASP A 82 -20.77 -10.27 -4.80
CA ASP A 82 -19.84 -11.38 -5.01
C ASP A 82 -18.42 -10.85 -5.30
N ILE A 83 -17.41 -11.49 -4.73
CA ILE A 83 -16.01 -11.04 -4.82
C ILE A 83 -15.51 -11.06 -6.26
N GLU A 84 -15.80 -12.13 -7.03
CA GLU A 84 -15.32 -12.24 -8.41
C GLU A 84 -15.97 -11.20 -9.31
N GLN A 85 -17.27 -10.96 -9.12
CA GLN A 85 -17.98 -9.90 -9.84
C GLN A 85 -17.38 -8.51 -9.53
N LEU A 86 -17.16 -8.19 -8.26
CA LEU A 86 -16.58 -6.92 -7.83
C LEU A 86 -15.16 -6.71 -8.39
N ILE A 87 -14.36 -7.78 -8.49
CA ILE A 87 -13.03 -7.74 -9.13
C ILE A 87 -13.17 -7.43 -10.62
N ALA A 88 -14.05 -8.13 -11.33
CA ALA A 88 -14.28 -7.93 -12.76
C ALA A 88 -14.76 -6.51 -13.09
N GLU A 89 -15.60 -5.94 -12.23
CA GLU A 89 -16.12 -4.56 -12.33
C GLU A 89 -15.11 -3.50 -11.85
N GLN A 90 -13.94 -3.91 -11.32
CA GLN A 90 -12.94 -3.02 -10.73
C GLN A 90 -13.53 -2.13 -9.62
N ALA A 91 -14.43 -2.69 -8.80
CA ALA A 91 -15.19 -1.97 -7.78
C ALA A 91 -14.33 -1.35 -6.65
N HIS A 92 -13.04 -1.71 -6.57
CA HIS A 92 -12.08 -1.11 -5.65
C HIS A 92 -11.66 0.31 -6.04
N LYS A 93 -11.79 0.70 -7.32
CA LYS A 93 -11.24 1.97 -7.85
C LYS A 93 -11.66 3.25 -7.12
N PRO A 94 -12.88 3.39 -6.57
CA PRO A 94 -13.24 4.55 -5.76
C PRO A 94 -12.41 4.68 -4.47
N PHE A 95 -11.82 3.57 -3.99
CA PHE A 95 -11.07 3.51 -2.73
C PHE A 95 -9.57 3.29 -2.93
N PHE A 96 -9.15 2.65 -4.03
CA PHE A 96 -7.77 2.45 -4.45
C PHE A 96 -7.65 2.79 -5.94
N MET A 97 -7.27 4.03 -6.25
CA MET A 97 -7.34 4.60 -7.60
C MET A 97 -5.99 4.72 -8.32
N HIS A 98 -4.88 4.46 -7.63
CA HIS A 98 -3.52 4.59 -8.15
C HIS A 98 -2.87 3.23 -8.41
N GLY A 99 -1.64 3.24 -8.95
CA GLY A 99 -0.86 2.02 -9.14
C GLY A 99 -0.33 1.48 -7.81
N LEU A 100 0.00 0.18 -7.76
CA LEU A 100 0.62 -0.44 -6.58
C LEU A 100 2.12 -0.13 -6.45
N SER A 101 2.80 0.14 -7.57
CA SER A 101 4.26 0.23 -7.62
C SER A 101 4.71 1.09 -8.79
N HIS A 102 5.80 1.83 -8.60
CA HIS A 102 6.62 2.40 -9.67
C HIS A 102 8.11 2.08 -9.46
N TRP A 103 8.90 2.18 -10.53
CA TRP A 103 10.36 2.14 -10.45
C TRP A 103 10.87 3.28 -9.59
N LEU A 104 11.99 3.03 -8.93
CA LEU A 104 12.65 3.98 -8.04
C LEU A 104 14.15 4.00 -8.33
N GLY A 105 14.73 5.19 -8.41
CA GLY A 105 16.15 5.36 -8.72
C GLY A 105 16.60 6.79 -8.60
N LEU A 106 17.13 7.37 -9.68
CA LEU A 106 17.58 8.77 -9.67
C LEU A 106 16.41 9.76 -9.67
N ASP A 107 15.28 9.35 -10.24
CA ASP A 107 14.00 10.03 -10.08
C ASP A 107 13.08 9.17 -9.18
N VAL A 108 12.21 9.81 -8.40
CA VAL A 108 11.25 9.11 -7.53
C VAL A 108 10.32 8.20 -8.35
N HIS A 109 9.80 8.72 -9.46
CA HIS A 109 9.16 7.93 -10.50
C HIS A 109 10.19 7.66 -11.60
N ASP A 110 11.01 6.64 -11.40
CA ASP A 110 12.19 6.41 -12.21
C ASP A 110 11.88 5.97 -13.65
N VAL A 111 12.89 6.13 -14.50
CA VAL A 111 12.82 5.71 -15.90
C VAL A 111 12.72 4.19 -16.04
N GLY A 112 12.25 3.73 -17.20
CA GLY A 112 12.20 2.30 -17.53
C GLY A 112 10.85 1.91 -18.12
N ASP A 113 10.89 1.13 -19.20
CA ASP A 113 9.66 0.68 -19.84
C ASP A 113 8.93 -0.35 -18.96
N TYR A 114 7.62 -0.15 -18.80
CA TYR A 114 6.69 -1.04 -18.11
C TYR A 114 6.01 -2.05 -19.07
N ILE A 115 6.33 -2.02 -20.37
CA ILE A 115 5.68 -2.74 -21.47
C ILE A 115 4.24 -2.21 -21.73
N ASN A 116 4.05 -0.89 -21.68
CA ASN A 116 2.77 -0.12 -21.75
C ASN A 116 2.07 0.13 -20.40
N SER A 117 0.83 0.66 -20.45
CA SER A 117 -0.02 0.99 -19.28
C SER A 117 -0.34 -0.21 -18.37
N ASP A 118 -0.15 -1.42 -18.87
CA ASP A 118 -0.52 -2.66 -18.18
C ASP A 118 0.48 -3.09 -17.10
N ARG A 119 1.67 -2.46 -17.04
CA ARG A 119 2.74 -2.79 -16.07
C ARG A 119 3.07 -4.29 -16.03
N GLY A 120 3.09 -4.92 -17.21
CA GLY A 120 3.29 -6.36 -17.40
C GLY A 120 4.74 -6.80 -17.57
N ARG A 121 5.71 -5.89 -17.39
CA ARG A 121 7.14 -6.26 -17.44
C ARG A 121 7.47 -7.31 -16.39
N ILE A 122 8.13 -8.37 -16.83
CA ILE A 122 8.67 -9.40 -15.95
C ILE A 122 9.84 -8.81 -15.16
N LEU A 123 9.79 -9.00 -13.85
CA LEU A 123 10.80 -8.55 -12.91
C LEU A 123 12.04 -9.43 -12.98
N GLU A 124 13.19 -8.78 -12.91
CA GLU A 124 14.51 -9.38 -12.93
C GLU A 124 15.36 -8.81 -11.78
N PRO A 125 16.37 -9.55 -11.28
CA PRO A 125 17.25 -9.05 -10.23
C PRO A 125 17.88 -7.69 -10.58
N GLY A 126 17.91 -6.79 -9.61
CA GLY A 126 18.45 -5.43 -9.73
C GLY A 126 17.42 -4.35 -10.07
N MET A 127 16.17 -4.71 -10.42
CA MET A 127 15.08 -3.72 -10.51
C MET A 127 14.70 -3.23 -9.11
N VAL A 128 14.53 -1.92 -8.95
CA VAL A 128 14.12 -1.26 -7.70
C VAL A 128 12.77 -0.61 -7.90
N LEU A 129 11.85 -0.80 -6.96
CA LEU A 129 10.46 -0.33 -7.04
C LEU A 129 9.84 -0.11 -5.67
N THR A 130 8.81 0.73 -5.62
CA THR A 130 7.94 0.90 -4.45
C THR A 130 6.88 -0.19 -4.35
N ILE A 131 6.31 -0.36 -3.16
CA ILE A 131 5.09 -1.14 -2.90
C ILE A 131 4.16 -0.29 -2.03
N GLU A 132 3.12 0.28 -2.62
CA GLU A 132 2.36 1.38 -1.99
C GLU A 132 0.84 1.18 -2.00
N PRO A 133 0.29 0.06 -1.48
CA PRO A 133 -1.16 -0.08 -1.39
C PRO A 133 -1.77 1.03 -0.51
N GLY A 134 -2.96 1.51 -0.91
CA GLY A 134 -3.71 2.49 -0.14
C GLY A 134 -5.21 2.32 -0.25
N LEU A 135 -5.93 2.76 0.78
CA LEU A 135 -7.38 2.88 0.80
C LEU A 135 -7.79 4.28 1.27
N TYR A 136 -8.59 4.95 0.46
CA TYR A 136 -9.08 6.31 0.71
C TYR A 136 -10.60 6.34 0.63
N ILE A 137 -11.24 6.53 1.78
CA ILE A 137 -12.68 6.61 1.91
C ILE A 137 -13.07 8.08 1.98
N ALA A 138 -13.70 8.60 0.92
CA ALA A 138 -14.08 10.00 0.87
C ALA A 138 -15.01 10.39 2.05
N PRO A 139 -14.95 11.63 2.56
CA PRO A 139 -15.80 12.09 3.66
C PRO A 139 -17.32 11.96 3.40
N ASP A 140 -17.72 12.02 2.13
CA ASP A 140 -19.08 11.94 1.63
C ASP A 140 -19.42 10.58 0.99
N ALA A 141 -18.54 9.58 1.09
CA ALA A 141 -18.77 8.25 0.53
C ALA A 141 -20.03 7.57 1.13
N ASP A 142 -20.80 6.91 0.28
CA ASP A 142 -21.97 6.11 0.66
C ASP A 142 -21.57 4.75 1.25
N VAL A 143 -20.93 4.81 2.40
CA VAL A 143 -20.38 3.67 3.16
C VAL A 143 -20.78 3.81 4.64
N PRO A 144 -20.55 2.79 5.48
CA PRO A 144 -20.78 2.92 6.92
C PRO A 144 -20.08 4.16 7.50
N PRO A 145 -20.79 5.03 8.25
CA PRO A 145 -20.29 6.36 8.62
C PRO A 145 -18.96 6.39 9.37
N GLN A 146 -18.61 5.32 10.10
CA GLN A 146 -17.38 5.23 10.87
C GLN A 146 -16.11 5.20 10.01
N TYR A 147 -16.21 4.82 8.72
CA TYR A 147 -15.05 4.76 7.81
C TYR A 147 -14.84 6.05 7.01
N ARG A 148 -15.81 6.97 6.99
CA ARG A 148 -15.77 8.17 6.15
C ARG A 148 -14.60 9.08 6.51
N GLY A 149 -13.88 9.52 5.48
CA GLY A 149 -12.72 10.38 5.57
C GLY A 149 -11.39 9.64 5.78
N ILE A 150 -11.41 8.35 6.17
CA ILE A 150 -10.17 7.59 6.45
C ILE A 150 -9.35 7.44 5.17
N GLY A 151 -8.07 7.82 5.24
CA GLY A 151 -7.10 7.65 4.16
C GLY A 151 -5.84 7.02 4.73
N ILE A 152 -5.48 5.84 4.25
CA ILE A 152 -4.33 5.07 4.69
C ILE A 152 -3.54 4.61 3.47
N ARG A 153 -2.22 4.85 3.49
CA ARG A 153 -1.24 4.21 2.62
C ARG A 153 -0.07 3.76 3.48
N ILE A 154 0.51 2.62 3.10
CA ILE A 154 1.73 2.07 3.67
C ILE A 154 2.62 1.72 2.49
N GLU A 155 3.86 2.19 2.51
CA GLU A 155 4.76 2.05 1.36
C GLU A 155 6.18 1.68 1.76
N ASP A 156 6.75 0.73 1.04
CA ASP A 156 8.15 0.34 1.18
C ASP A 156 8.88 0.33 -0.16
N ASP A 157 10.18 0.60 -0.11
CA ASP A 157 11.10 0.45 -1.24
C ASP A 157 11.73 -0.94 -1.23
N ILE A 158 11.73 -1.60 -2.39
CA ILE A 158 12.34 -2.91 -2.55
C ILE A 158 13.30 -2.96 -3.73
N VAL A 159 14.30 -3.84 -3.63
CA VAL A 159 15.11 -4.29 -4.77
C VAL A 159 14.85 -5.77 -5.02
N ILE A 160 14.62 -6.15 -6.27
CA ILE A 160 14.47 -7.54 -6.67
C ILE A 160 15.84 -8.23 -6.59
N THR A 161 15.91 -9.36 -5.89
CA THR A 161 17.11 -10.20 -5.72
C THR A 161 16.99 -11.48 -6.55
N ALA A 162 17.98 -12.37 -6.53
CA ALA A 162 17.91 -13.61 -7.29
C ALA A 162 16.82 -14.59 -6.76
N GLU A 163 16.52 -14.54 -5.47
CA GLU A 163 15.58 -15.44 -4.80
C GLU A 163 14.27 -14.76 -4.37
N GLY A 164 14.13 -13.44 -4.52
CA GLY A 164 12.99 -12.69 -4.00
C GLY A 164 13.15 -11.19 -4.15
N ASN A 165 12.98 -10.48 -3.03
CA ASN A 165 13.28 -9.07 -2.90
C ASN A 165 13.97 -8.79 -1.56
N GLU A 166 14.64 -7.65 -1.46
CA GLU A 166 15.12 -7.07 -0.21
C GLU A 166 14.36 -5.76 0.03
N ASN A 167 13.82 -5.60 1.25
CA ASN A 167 13.09 -4.40 1.66
C ASN A 167 14.04 -3.41 2.33
N LEU A 168 14.24 -2.26 1.68
CA LEU A 168 15.21 -1.24 2.06
C LEU A 168 14.69 -0.31 3.16
N THR A 169 13.38 -0.29 3.39
CA THR A 169 12.69 0.66 4.28
C THR A 169 12.02 -0.01 5.48
N ALA A 170 12.23 -1.32 5.67
CA ALA A 170 11.66 -2.09 6.76
C ALA A 170 12.06 -1.61 8.18
N SER A 171 13.07 -0.76 8.30
CA SER A 171 13.55 -0.24 9.60
C SER A 171 12.56 0.69 10.29
N VAL A 172 11.64 1.34 9.55
CA VAL A 172 10.52 2.09 10.14
C VAL A 172 9.29 1.20 10.23
N VAL A 173 8.79 1.05 11.47
CA VAL A 173 7.67 0.15 11.81
C VAL A 173 6.42 0.44 10.99
N LYS A 174 5.69 -0.63 10.65
CA LYS A 174 4.38 -0.59 9.97
C LYS A 174 3.35 -1.54 10.59
N ASP A 175 3.75 -2.34 11.58
CA ASP A 175 2.77 -3.06 12.40
C ASP A 175 2.05 -2.05 13.31
N PRO A 176 0.71 -2.07 13.39
CA PRO A 176 -0.04 -1.08 14.15
C PRO A 176 0.26 -1.14 15.65
N ASP A 177 0.54 -2.32 16.20
CA ASP A 177 0.87 -2.48 17.62
C ASP A 177 2.29 -1.96 17.89
N GLU A 178 3.24 -2.18 16.96
CA GLU A 178 4.58 -1.56 17.02
C GLU A 178 4.54 -0.04 16.89
N ILE A 179 3.69 0.52 16.02
CA ILE A 179 3.48 1.97 15.89
C ILE A 179 2.97 2.54 17.22
N GLU A 180 1.93 1.94 17.80
CA GLU A 180 1.40 2.41 19.08
C GLU A 180 2.43 2.30 20.21
N ALA A 181 3.23 1.24 20.23
CA ALA A 181 4.30 1.06 21.21
C ALA A 181 5.41 2.12 21.05
N LEU A 182 5.85 2.39 19.82
CA LEU A 182 6.86 3.41 19.52
C LEU A 182 6.38 4.81 19.93
N MET A 183 5.15 5.17 19.59
CA MET A 183 4.56 6.46 19.96
C MET A 183 4.33 6.59 21.46
N ALA A 184 3.98 5.50 22.16
CA ALA A 184 3.84 5.50 23.61
C ALA A 184 5.18 5.71 24.32
N ALA A 185 6.27 5.14 23.81
CA ALA A 185 7.60 5.27 24.39
C ALA A 185 8.21 6.68 24.21
N ALA A 186 7.78 7.43 23.20
CA ALA A 186 8.27 8.78 22.89
C ALA A 186 7.51 9.90 23.61
N ARG A 187 6.47 9.57 24.38
CA ARG A 187 5.62 10.51 25.13
C ARG A 187 6.10 10.68 26.56
#